data_AF-A0A3M7P2Q8-F1
#
_entry.id   AF-A0A3M7P2Q8-F1
#
_cell.length_a   1.000
_cell.length_b   1.000
_cell.length_c   1.000
_cell.angle_alpha   90.00
_cell.angle_beta   90.00
_cell.angle_gamma   90.00
#
_symmetry.space_group_name_H-M   'P 1'
#
loop_
_entity.id
_entity.type
_entity.pdbx_description
1 polymer ?
#
loop_
_entity_poly.entity_id
_entity_poly.type
_entity_poly.pdbx_seq_one_letter_code
_entity_poly.pdbx_strand_id
1 'polypeptide(L)'
;KQELEKKVSEMEVTLNEDSLSNIELNKILIPEKCLQFTTGKEHLLALTESGDVYSFGIGTKGQLGDTKIQNNFKFKKVAEAKKICTGSPGWHSALIDQNYHCFLWGWNSNSQLETINSDSVFVAEPTLLDLRDEVSNQPVKIDQVSLGAKHSILVDTDNCVYSFGWNKYTQLMFDNDEEESDVECAVKLREFDNRVLQAKCGPWSTLLRLKN
;
A
#
# COMPACT_ATOMS: atom_id res chain seq x y z
N LYS A 1 26.50 -42.84 10.80
CA LYS A 1 25.90 -42.08 11.92
C LYS A 1 26.89 -41.07 12.49
N GLN A 2 28.05 -41.50 13.00
CA GLN A 2 29.14 -40.60 13.46
C GLN A 2 29.67 -39.63 12.38
N GLU A 3 29.71 -40.05 11.11
CA GLU A 3 30.17 -39.19 10.00
C GLU A 3 29.11 -38.14 9.57
N LEU A 4 27.83 -38.41 9.83
CA LEU A 4 26.73 -37.45 9.62
C LEU A 4 26.67 -36.44 10.78
N GLU A 5 26.87 -36.89 12.02
CA GLU A 5 26.92 -36.02 13.21
C GLU A 5 28.09 -35.04 13.13
N LYS A 6 29.24 -35.46 12.57
CA LYS A 6 30.38 -34.57 12.32
C LYS A 6 30.08 -33.49 11.26
N LYS A 7 29.41 -33.84 10.16
CA LYS A 7 28.99 -32.87 9.12
C LYS A 7 27.92 -31.88 9.60
N VAL A 8 27.04 -32.30 10.52
CA VAL A 8 26.06 -31.41 11.14
C VAL A 8 26.74 -30.41 12.09
N SER A 9 27.77 -30.82 12.83
CA SER A 9 28.56 -29.90 13.66
C SER A 9 29.41 -28.89 12.86
N GLU A 10 29.79 -29.23 11.62
CA GLU A 10 30.53 -28.33 10.71
C GLU A 10 29.58 -27.38 9.94
N MET A 11 28.26 -27.63 9.96
CA MET A 11 27.21 -26.78 9.36
C MET A 11 26.47 -25.89 10.37
N GLU A 12 26.76 -26.02 11.67
CA GLU A 12 26.44 -24.97 12.63
C GLU A 12 27.33 -23.77 12.29
N VAL A 13 26.82 -22.90 11.41
CA VAL A 13 27.31 -21.53 11.28
C VAL A 13 27.34 -20.97 12.69
N THR A 14 28.52 -20.95 13.28
CA THR A 14 28.78 -20.23 14.51
C THR A 14 28.58 -18.77 14.15
N LEU A 15 27.35 -18.29 14.27
CA LEU A 15 27.08 -16.87 14.38
C LEU A 15 27.75 -16.47 15.68
N ASN A 16 29.01 -16.02 15.58
CA ASN A 16 29.74 -15.46 16.71
C ASN A 16 28.83 -14.43 17.37
N GLU A 17 28.52 -14.58 18.66
CA GLU A 17 27.75 -13.58 19.41
C GLU A 17 28.42 -12.19 19.34
N ASP A 18 29.75 -12.16 19.17
CA ASP A 18 30.58 -10.97 18.90
C ASP A 18 30.28 -10.28 17.55
N SER A 19 29.63 -10.95 16.60
CA SER A 19 29.24 -10.34 15.32
C SER A 19 27.93 -9.54 15.39
N LEU A 20 27.18 -9.68 16.49
CA LEU A 20 25.98 -8.87 16.79
C LEU A 20 26.28 -7.71 17.75
N SER A 21 27.44 -7.70 18.42
CA SER A 21 27.78 -6.71 19.46
C SER A 21 28.10 -5.31 18.92
N ASN A 22 28.21 -5.15 17.59
CA ASN A 22 28.53 -3.88 16.92
C ASN A 22 27.45 -3.40 15.94
N ILE A 23 26.18 -3.73 16.17
CA ILE A 23 25.08 -3.12 15.40
C ILE A 23 24.87 -1.69 15.89
N GLU A 24 25.53 -0.73 15.24
CA GLU A 24 25.23 0.69 15.43
C GLU A 24 23.84 1.00 14.85
N LEU A 25 22.87 1.25 15.73
CA LEU A 25 21.55 1.70 15.34
C LEU A 25 21.65 3.14 14.82
N ASN A 26 21.51 3.31 13.52
CA ASN A 26 21.40 4.62 12.91
C ASN A 26 20.06 5.26 13.29
N LYS A 27 20.08 6.28 14.14
CA LYS A 27 18.90 7.07 14.46
C LYS A 27 18.47 7.87 13.23
N ILE A 28 17.34 7.48 12.65
CA ILE A 28 16.70 8.22 11.57
C ILE A 28 15.91 9.39 12.17
N LEU A 29 16.16 10.60 11.68
CA LEU A 29 15.47 11.81 12.12
C LEU A 29 14.36 12.17 11.12
N ILE A 30 13.13 12.14 11.60
CA ILE A 30 11.96 12.77 10.96
C ILE A 30 11.78 14.13 11.63
N PRO A 31 11.37 15.19 10.91
CA PRO A 31 11.33 16.56 11.45
C PRO A 31 10.52 16.74 12.74
N GLU A 32 9.57 15.85 13.00
CA GLU A 32 8.69 15.86 14.17
C GLU A 32 8.25 14.44 14.55
N LYS A 33 7.40 14.32 15.57
CA LYS A 33 6.93 13.02 16.06
C LYS A 33 6.11 12.29 15.00
N CYS A 34 6.55 11.07 14.69
CA CYS A 34 5.88 10.16 13.77
C CYS A 34 4.74 9.42 14.49
N LEU A 35 3.53 9.46 13.93
CA LEU A 35 2.36 8.72 14.40
C LEU A 35 2.23 7.35 13.75
N GLN A 36 2.57 7.25 12.47
CA GLN A 36 2.42 6.03 11.70
C GLN A 36 3.54 5.95 10.65
N PHE A 37 4.06 4.74 10.42
CA PHE A 37 4.85 4.44 9.24
C PHE A 37 4.25 3.25 8.50
N THR A 38 4.53 3.16 7.20
CA THR A 38 4.15 2.03 6.36
C THR A 38 5.24 1.81 5.31
N THR A 39 5.45 0.56 4.90
CA THR A 39 6.52 0.17 4.00
C THR A 39 5.96 -0.59 2.80
N GLY A 40 6.28 -0.10 1.61
CA GLY A 40 6.09 -0.87 0.39
C GLY A 40 7.28 -1.79 0.13
N LYS A 41 7.50 -2.14 -1.13
CA LYS A 41 8.63 -3.01 -1.50
C LYS A 41 10.00 -2.39 -1.21
N GLU A 42 10.14 -1.12 -1.55
CA GLU A 42 11.44 -0.42 -1.59
C GLU A 42 11.33 1.04 -1.09
N HIS A 43 10.19 1.41 -0.52
CA HIS A 43 9.91 2.75 -0.02
C HIS A 43 9.15 2.70 1.30
N LEU A 44 9.20 3.82 2.01
CA LEU A 44 8.52 4.04 3.26
C LEU A 44 7.76 5.36 3.19
N LEU A 45 6.56 5.39 3.79
CA LEU A 45 5.86 6.61 4.14
C LEU A 45 5.80 6.75 5.66
N ALA A 46 5.93 7.99 6.14
CA ALA A 46 5.77 8.36 7.54
C ALA A 46 4.74 9.48 7.64
N LEU A 47 3.80 9.34 8.56
CA LEU A 47 2.79 10.34 8.90
C LEU A 47 3.11 10.89 10.29
N THR A 48 3.13 12.20 10.42
CA THR A 48 3.47 12.89 11.66
C THR A 48 2.24 13.37 12.43
N GLU A 49 2.45 13.90 13.63
CA GLU A 49 1.39 14.50 14.46
C GLU A 49 0.74 15.74 13.85
N SER A 50 1.46 16.51 13.03
CA SER A 50 0.90 17.65 12.31
C SER A 50 0.01 17.25 11.12
N GLY A 51 0.08 15.98 10.69
CA GLY A 51 -0.56 15.49 9.47
C GLY A 51 0.38 15.43 8.27
N ASP A 52 1.65 15.83 8.40
CA ASP A 52 2.61 15.80 7.31
C ASP A 52 2.99 14.37 6.91
N VAL A 53 2.97 14.10 5.61
CA VAL A 53 3.40 12.83 5.02
C VAL A 53 4.78 13.00 4.42
N TYR A 54 5.74 12.21 4.89
CA TYR A 54 7.08 12.13 4.36
C TYR A 54 7.34 10.80 3.65
N SER A 55 8.13 10.84 2.58
CA SER A 55 8.57 9.64 1.85
C SER A 55 10.09 9.46 1.91
N PHE A 56 10.53 8.19 1.85
CA PHE A 56 11.93 7.78 1.85
C PHE A 56 12.11 6.48 1.05
N GLY A 57 13.23 6.33 0.33
CA GLY A 57 13.66 5.09 -0.32
C GLY A 57 13.82 5.20 -1.83
N ILE A 58 13.50 4.12 -2.54
CA ILE A 58 13.53 4.05 -4.01
C ILE A 58 12.29 4.76 -4.58
N GLY A 59 12.48 5.58 -5.62
CA GLY A 59 11.40 6.34 -6.29
C GLY A 59 11.33 6.14 -7.80
N THR A 60 12.00 5.12 -8.33
CA THR A 60 12.06 4.83 -9.78
C THR A 60 10.72 4.41 -10.40
N LYS A 61 9.71 4.13 -9.56
CA LYS A 61 8.33 3.79 -9.96
C LYS A 61 7.32 4.86 -9.53
N GLY A 62 7.78 6.07 -9.17
CA GLY A 62 6.93 7.15 -8.68
C GLY A 62 6.43 6.98 -7.25
N GLN A 63 6.76 5.88 -6.56
CA GLN A 63 6.17 5.48 -5.28
C GLN A 63 6.45 6.44 -4.11
N LEU A 64 7.41 7.36 -4.28
CA LEU A 64 7.69 8.41 -3.31
C LEU A 64 6.72 9.59 -3.38
N GLY A 65 6.00 9.78 -4.49
CA GLY A 65 4.99 10.85 -4.61
C GLY A 65 5.59 12.25 -4.65
N ASP A 66 6.85 12.39 -5.04
CA ASP A 66 7.62 13.62 -4.88
C ASP A 66 7.86 14.36 -6.21
N THR A 67 7.08 13.98 -7.24
CA THR A 67 7.12 14.35 -8.68
C THR A 67 8.37 13.91 -9.43
N LYS A 68 9.37 13.35 -8.75
CA LYS A 68 10.64 12.96 -9.36
C LYS A 68 10.74 11.44 -9.47
N ILE A 69 11.33 10.97 -10.57
CA ILE A 69 11.65 9.54 -10.77
C ILE A 69 13.08 9.31 -10.35
N GLN A 70 13.32 9.32 -9.04
CA GLN A 70 14.65 9.16 -8.45
C GLN A 70 14.57 8.58 -7.04
N ASN A 71 15.68 8.03 -6.56
CA ASN A 71 15.78 7.61 -5.16
C ASN A 71 15.93 8.83 -4.26
N ASN A 72 15.32 8.78 -3.08
CA ASN A 72 15.49 9.81 -2.06
C ASN A 72 15.68 9.17 -0.69
N PHE A 73 16.93 9.16 -0.23
CA PHE A 73 17.31 8.66 1.09
C PHE A 73 17.37 9.77 2.14
N LYS A 74 16.54 10.80 1.96
CA LYS A 74 16.24 11.83 2.97
C LYS A 74 14.72 12.01 3.00
N PHE A 75 14.15 12.07 4.21
CA PHE A 75 12.72 12.30 4.35
C PHE A 75 12.33 13.61 3.68
N LYS A 76 11.41 13.53 2.73
CA LYS A 76 10.85 14.68 2.01
C LYS A 76 9.35 14.70 2.22
N LYS A 77 8.81 15.85 2.63
CA LYS A 77 7.35 16.05 2.72
C LYS A 77 6.76 15.97 1.31
N VAL A 78 5.70 15.20 1.15
CA VAL A 78 5.02 14.99 -0.14
C VAL A 78 3.54 15.33 -0.12
N ALA A 79 2.90 15.29 1.04
CA ALA A 79 1.48 15.61 1.21
C ALA A 79 1.13 15.84 2.68
N GLU A 80 -0.17 16.04 2.94
CA GLU A 80 -0.78 16.04 4.26
C GLU A 80 -1.92 15.02 4.29
N ALA A 81 -2.09 14.32 5.40
CA ALA A 81 -3.07 13.24 5.54
C ALA A 81 -3.48 13.00 6.98
N LYS A 82 -4.51 12.17 7.17
CA LYS A 82 -4.84 11.54 8.47
C LYS A 82 -4.53 10.04 8.50
N LYS A 83 -4.42 9.40 7.34
CA LYS A 83 -4.09 7.98 7.19
C LYS A 83 -3.16 7.80 5.99
N ILE A 84 -2.21 6.89 6.10
CA ILE A 84 -1.32 6.48 5.02
C ILE A 84 -1.34 4.96 4.85
N CYS A 85 -1.07 4.50 3.62
CA CYS A 85 -0.92 3.10 3.29
C CYS A 85 0.10 2.91 2.17
N THR A 86 0.78 1.77 2.14
CA THR A 86 1.61 1.35 1.01
C THR A 86 1.29 -0.10 0.68
N GLY A 87 1.39 -0.44 -0.60
CA GLY A 87 1.28 -1.81 -1.04
C GLY A 87 2.51 -2.58 -0.62
N SER A 88 2.36 -3.65 0.15
CA SER A 88 3.50 -4.49 0.58
C SER A 88 3.33 -5.91 0.03
N PRO A 89 4.19 -6.40 -0.89
CA PRO A 89 5.43 -5.82 -1.42
C PRO A 89 5.22 -5.05 -2.76
N GLY A 90 4.20 -4.21 -2.84
CA GLY A 90 3.91 -3.37 -3.99
C GLY A 90 4.77 -2.09 -4.08
N TRP A 91 4.64 -1.39 -5.21
CA TRP A 91 5.29 -0.10 -5.47
C TRP A 91 4.29 1.05 -5.57
N HIS A 92 3.16 0.94 -4.88
CA HIS A 92 2.16 1.99 -4.83
C HIS A 92 1.86 2.39 -3.40
N SER A 93 1.28 3.57 -3.29
CA SER A 93 1.09 4.32 -2.07
C SER A 93 -0.28 4.95 -2.08
N ALA A 94 -0.85 5.12 -0.89
CA ALA A 94 -2.09 5.83 -0.70
C ALA A 94 -2.03 6.71 0.54
N LEU A 95 -2.87 7.73 0.52
CA LEU A 95 -3.24 8.48 1.71
C LEU A 95 -4.73 8.81 1.70
N ILE A 96 -5.25 9.14 2.87
CA ILE A 96 -6.58 9.72 3.03
C ILE A 96 -6.41 11.05 3.76
N ASP A 97 -6.95 12.12 3.17
CA ASP A 97 -6.90 13.47 3.75
C ASP A 97 -7.93 13.66 4.88
N GLN A 98 -7.96 14.85 5.48
CA GLN A 98 -8.91 15.17 6.55
C GLN A 98 -10.37 15.07 6.09
N ASN A 99 -10.65 15.31 4.81
CA ASN A 99 -11.97 15.33 4.19
C ASN A 99 -12.44 13.97 3.66
N TYR A 100 -11.68 12.89 3.90
CA TYR A 100 -11.95 11.53 3.37
C TYR A 100 -11.76 11.40 1.86
N HIS A 101 -10.98 12.29 1.24
CA HIS A 101 -10.50 12.07 -0.12
C HIS A 101 -9.33 11.09 -0.11
N CYS A 102 -9.37 10.11 -1.00
CA CYS A 102 -8.27 9.17 -1.19
C CYS A 102 -7.36 9.66 -2.31
N PHE A 103 -6.05 9.60 -2.08
CA PHE A 103 -5.05 9.87 -3.10
C PHE A 103 -4.17 8.63 -3.28
N LEU A 104 -3.86 8.31 -4.53
CA LEU A 104 -3.09 7.14 -4.94
C LEU A 104 -1.93 7.58 -5.83
N TRP A 105 -0.79 6.91 -5.70
CA TRP A 105 0.38 7.13 -6.55
C TRP A 105 1.34 5.93 -6.55
N GLY A 106 2.32 5.97 -7.44
CA GLY A 106 3.34 4.94 -7.63
C GLY A 106 3.13 4.12 -8.89
N TRP A 107 3.52 2.85 -8.86
CA TRP A 107 3.41 1.95 -10.00
C TRP A 107 1.95 1.67 -10.35
N ASN A 108 1.62 1.58 -11.63
CA ASN A 108 0.26 1.40 -12.15
C ASN A 108 0.15 0.44 -13.35
N SER A 109 1.09 -0.49 -13.56
CA SER A 109 1.03 -1.38 -14.74
C SER A 109 -0.15 -2.36 -14.76
N ASN A 110 -0.92 -2.45 -13.68
CA ASN A 110 -2.06 -3.35 -13.53
C ASN A 110 -3.26 -2.58 -12.97
N SER A 111 -3.39 -1.29 -13.30
CA SER A 111 -4.51 -0.43 -12.90
C SER A 111 -4.76 -0.30 -11.39
N GLN A 112 -3.78 -0.66 -10.54
CA GLN A 112 -3.92 -0.60 -9.08
C GLN A 112 -4.07 0.82 -8.49
N LEU A 113 -3.98 1.87 -9.30
CA LEU A 113 -4.22 3.26 -8.89
C LEU A 113 -5.55 3.83 -9.39
N GLU A 114 -6.30 3.10 -10.22
CA GLU A 114 -7.61 3.56 -10.71
C GLU A 114 -7.52 4.92 -11.44
N THR A 115 -6.46 5.15 -12.21
CA THR A 115 -6.30 6.42 -12.94
C THR A 115 -6.89 6.33 -14.33
N ILE A 116 -7.99 7.05 -14.54
CA ILE A 116 -8.62 7.23 -15.84
C ILE A 116 -7.67 8.07 -16.73
N ASN A 117 -7.29 7.56 -17.90
CA ASN A 117 -6.55 8.26 -18.96
C ASN A 117 -5.03 8.48 -18.79
N SER A 118 -4.31 7.56 -18.17
CA SER A 118 -2.84 7.63 -18.18
C SER A 118 -2.25 6.43 -18.92
N ASP A 119 -1.71 6.65 -20.11
CA ASP A 119 -0.80 5.69 -20.79
C ASP A 119 0.49 5.45 -19.94
N SER A 120 0.67 6.19 -18.85
CA SER A 120 1.80 6.01 -17.95
C SER A 120 1.60 4.80 -17.05
N VAL A 121 2.61 3.94 -17.04
CA VAL A 121 2.74 2.80 -16.13
C VAL A 121 3.01 3.20 -14.66
N PHE A 122 3.05 4.50 -14.34
CA PHE A 122 3.16 5.03 -12.99
C PHE A 122 2.56 6.44 -12.85
N VAL A 123 2.32 6.84 -11.60
CA VAL A 123 1.93 8.19 -11.17
C VAL A 123 2.93 8.67 -10.12
N ALA A 124 3.58 9.82 -10.34
CA ALA A 124 4.72 10.28 -9.53
C ALA A 124 4.35 11.23 -8.39
N GLU A 125 3.07 11.57 -8.25
CA GLU A 125 2.55 12.48 -7.23
C GLU A 125 1.21 11.98 -6.70
N PRO A 126 0.86 12.24 -5.42
CA PRO A 126 -0.44 11.89 -4.86
C PRO A 126 -1.55 12.47 -5.74
N THR A 127 -2.28 11.58 -6.42
CA THR A 127 -3.36 11.96 -7.34
C THR A 127 -4.69 11.59 -6.74
N LEU A 128 -5.64 12.52 -6.77
CA LEU A 128 -6.98 12.32 -6.23
C LEU A 128 -7.67 11.18 -7.00
N LEU A 129 -8.20 10.21 -6.26
CA LEU A 129 -9.11 9.22 -6.80
C LEU A 129 -10.49 9.86 -7.04
N ASP A 130 -10.90 10.01 -8.30
CA ASP A 130 -12.22 10.52 -8.68
C ASP A 130 -13.28 9.40 -8.71
N LEU A 131 -13.45 8.72 -7.58
CA LEU A 131 -14.51 7.73 -7.40
C LEU A 131 -15.82 8.45 -7.04
N ARG A 132 -16.87 8.23 -7.83
CA ARG A 132 -18.18 8.90 -7.68
C ARG A 132 -19.28 7.90 -7.43
N ASP A 133 -20.23 8.29 -6.58
CA ASP A 133 -21.47 7.54 -6.37
C ASP A 133 -22.33 7.60 -7.64
N GLU A 134 -22.82 6.44 -8.09
CA GLU A 134 -23.52 6.29 -9.38
C GLU A 134 -24.84 7.09 -9.44
N VAL A 135 -25.50 7.27 -8.29
CA VAL A 135 -26.82 7.91 -8.22
C VAL A 135 -26.69 9.42 -8.05
N SER A 136 -25.87 9.86 -7.11
CA SER A 136 -25.72 11.27 -6.74
C SER A 136 -24.63 12.01 -7.52
N ASN A 137 -23.73 11.27 -8.20
CA ASN A 137 -22.54 11.76 -8.88
C ASN A 137 -21.58 12.57 -7.98
N GLN A 138 -21.70 12.39 -6.65
CA GLN A 138 -20.85 13.03 -5.66
C GLN A 138 -19.59 12.18 -5.40
N PRO A 139 -18.47 12.80 -5.01
CA PRO A 139 -17.27 12.06 -4.62
C PRO A 139 -17.54 11.10 -3.45
N VAL A 140 -17.13 9.85 -3.59
CA VAL A 140 -17.20 8.84 -2.52
C VAL A 140 -16.17 9.16 -1.45
N LYS A 141 -16.58 9.17 -0.19
CA LYS A 141 -15.71 9.45 0.96
C LYS A 141 -15.08 8.15 1.46
N ILE A 142 -13.76 8.05 1.39
CA ILE A 142 -13.01 6.84 1.75
C ILE A 142 -12.56 6.90 3.21
N ASP A 143 -12.95 5.91 4.02
CA ASP A 143 -12.47 5.77 5.40
C ASP A 143 -11.26 4.84 5.50
N GLN A 144 -11.20 3.75 4.72
CA GLN A 144 -10.08 2.81 4.77
C GLN A 144 -9.49 2.59 3.38
N VAL A 145 -8.17 2.48 3.34
CA VAL A 145 -7.42 2.06 2.16
C VAL A 145 -6.45 0.97 2.56
N SER A 146 -6.40 -0.09 1.76
CA SER A 146 -5.50 -1.20 1.93
C SER A 146 -4.94 -1.63 0.57
N LEU A 147 -3.63 -1.77 0.50
CA LEU A 147 -2.89 -1.97 -0.74
C LEU A 147 -2.12 -3.29 -0.69
N GLY A 148 -2.24 -4.10 -1.74
CA GLY A 148 -1.50 -5.35 -1.91
C GLY A 148 -0.26 -5.18 -2.80
N ALA A 149 0.18 -6.24 -3.48
CA ALA A 149 1.28 -6.12 -4.44
C ALA A 149 0.88 -5.36 -5.72
N LYS A 150 -0.34 -5.65 -6.21
CA LYS A 150 -0.87 -5.14 -7.48
C LYS A 150 -2.38 -4.87 -7.45
N HIS A 151 -2.96 -4.78 -6.26
CA HIS A 151 -4.39 -4.56 -6.08
C HIS A 151 -4.66 -3.64 -4.92
N SER A 152 -5.81 -2.98 -4.97
CA SER A 152 -6.21 -1.96 -4.01
C SER A 152 -7.62 -2.25 -3.53
N ILE A 153 -7.84 -2.10 -2.22
CA ILE A 153 -9.13 -2.25 -1.57
C ILE A 153 -9.43 -0.97 -0.80
N LEU A 154 -10.61 -0.40 -1.04
CA LEU A 154 -11.12 0.77 -0.35
C LEU A 154 -12.39 0.40 0.42
N VAL A 155 -12.60 1.07 1.54
CA VAL A 155 -13.86 1.05 2.27
C VAL A 155 -14.31 2.48 2.46
N ASP A 156 -15.50 2.81 1.99
CA ASP A 156 -16.08 4.14 2.14
C ASP A 156 -16.69 4.36 3.53
N THR A 157 -17.19 5.57 3.79
CA THR A 157 -17.84 5.92 5.06
C THR A 157 -19.19 5.22 5.27
N ASP A 158 -19.80 4.73 4.20
CA ASP A 158 -21.06 3.98 4.20
C ASP A 158 -20.83 2.46 4.32
N ASN A 159 -19.56 2.04 4.40
CA ASN A 159 -19.06 0.67 4.51
C ASN A 159 -19.20 -0.16 3.22
N CYS A 160 -19.36 0.48 2.07
CA CYS A 160 -19.19 -0.16 0.78
C CYS A 160 -17.71 -0.45 0.53
N VAL A 161 -17.43 -1.58 -0.11
CA VAL A 161 -16.07 -1.98 -0.47
C VAL A 161 -15.88 -1.80 -1.95
N TYR A 162 -14.75 -1.21 -2.32
CA TYR A 162 -14.33 -1.05 -3.71
C TYR A 162 -13.00 -1.77 -3.92
N SER A 163 -12.84 -2.35 -5.09
CA SER A 163 -11.64 -3.12 -5.44
C SER A 163 -11.25 -2.89 -6.88
N PHE A 164 -9.96 -2.71 -7.14
CA PHE A 164 -9.40 -2.53 -8.48
C PHE A 164 -7.96 -3.02 -8.57
N GLY A 165 -7.52 -3.22 -9.80
CA GLY A 165 -6.18 -3.64 -10.15
C GLY A 165 -6.11 -5.10 -10.63
N TRP A 166 -4.99 -5.77 -10.36
CA TRP A 166 -4.79 -7.16 -10.77
C TRP A 166 -5.67 -8.12 -9.96
N ASN A 167 -6.29 -9.11 -10.61
CA ASN A 167 -7.23 -10.05 -9.99
C ASN A 167 -7.00 -11.55 -10.30
N LYS A 168 -5.84 -11.96 -10.82
CA LYS A 168 -5.64 -13.38 -11.24
C LYS A 168 -5.90 -14.43 -10.14
N TYR A 169 -5.73 -14.10 -8.86
CA TYR A 169 -5.99 -15.00 -7.74
C TYR A 169 -7.23 -14.61 -6.94
N THR A 170 -8.18 -13.92 -7.59
CA THR A 170 -9.45 -13.45 -7.01
C THR A 170 -9.31 -12.56 -5.77
N GLN A 171 -8.16 -11.91 -5.61
CA GLN A 171 -7.88 -10.98 -4.50
C GLN A 171 -8.77 -9.73 -4.47
N LEU A 172 -9.49 -9.42 -5.57
CA LEU A 172 -10.52 -8.38 -5.59
C LEU A 172 -11.89 -8.89 -5.10
N MET A 173 -11.99 -10.14 -4.67
CA MET A 173 -13.19 -10.74 -4.07
C MET A 173 -14.36 -10.95 -5.06
N PHE A 174 -14.03 -11.15 -6.33
CA PHE A 174 -14.93 -11.69 -7.36
C PHE A 174 -14.15 -12.57 -8.34
N ASP A 175 -14.85 -13.47 -9.01
CA ASP A 175 -14.29 -14.39 -10.00
C ASP A 175 -14.03 -13.64 -11.32
N ASN A 176 -12.91 -13.93 -11.98
CA ASN A 176 -12.70 -13.44 -13.35
C ASN A 176 -13.48 -14.33 -14.31
N ASP A 177 -14.21 -13.72 -15.23
CA ASP A 177 -14.49 -14.38 -16.51
C ASP A 177 -13.13 -14.57 -17.22
N GLU A 178 -12.88 -15.75 -17.80
CA GLU A 178 -11.55 -16.28 -18.14
C GLU A 178 -10.67 -15.40 -19.07
N GLU A 179 -11.17 -14.29 -19.58
CA GLU A 179 -10.52 -13.47 -20.60
C GLU A 179 -9.81 -12.21 -20.07
N GLU A 180 -10.16 -11.68 -18.88
CA GLU A 180 -9.53 -10.45 -18.34
C GLU A 180 -9.12 -10.59 -16.87
N SER A 181 -7.83 -10.40 -16.59
CA SER A 181 -7.26 -10.55 -15.24
C SER A 181 -6.96 -9.23 -14.54
N ASP A 182 -7.12 -8.11 -15.24
CA ASP A 182 -6.90 -6.76 -14.74
C ASP A 182 -8.25 -6.02 -14.76
N VAL A 183 -8.54 -5.29 -13.71
CA VAL A 183 -9.76 -4.50 -13.60
C VAL A 183 -9.36 -3.04 -13.72
N GLU A 184 -9.77 -2.43 -14.83
CA GLU A 184 -9.43 -1.05 -15.19
C GLU A 184 -10.20 -0.02 -14.38
N CYS A 185 -11.30 -0.42 -13.75
CA CYS A 185 -12.11 0.45 -12.92
C CYS A 185 -12.48 -0.15 -11.55
N ALA A 186 -12.84 0.72 -10.60
CA ALA A 186 -13.16 0.39 -9.24
C ALA A 186 -14.53 -0.27 -9.22
N VAL A 187 -14.51 -1.57 -8.95
CA VAL A 187 -15.74 -2.33 -8.82
C VAL A 187 -16.24 -2.17 -7.39
N LYS A 188 -17.42 -1.57 -7.24
CA LYS A 188 -18.17 -1.62 -5.98
C LYS A 188 -18.59 -3.07 -5.76
N LEU A 189 -18.03 -3.69 -4.73
CA LEU A 189 -18.44 -5.01 -4.30
C LEU A 189 -19.79 -4.94 -3.60
N ARG A 190 -20.47 -6.09 -3.55
CA ARG A 190 -21.79 -6.22 -2.89
C ARG A 190 -21.77 -5.54 -1.52
N GLU A 191 -22.88 -4.92 -1.18
CA GLU A 191 -23.13 -4.49 0.19
C GLU A 191 -23.08 -5.73 1.08
N PHE A 192 -22.14 -5.73 2.03
CA PHE A 192 -22.10 -6.77 3.03
C PHE A 192 -23.28 -6.52 3.98
N ASP A 193 -24.10 -7.55 4.24
CA ASP A 193 -25.17 -7.49 5.25
C ASP A 193 -24.64 -6.99 6.61
N ASN A 194 -23.36 -7.26 6.86
CA ASN A 194 -22.61 -6.84 8.02
C ASN A 194 -21.64 -5.71 7.70
N ARG A 195 -21.58 -4.71 8.58
CA ARG A 195 -20.63 -3.61 8.49
C ARG A 195 -19.18 -4.09 8.40
N VAL A 196 -18.43 -3.60 7.40
CA VAL A 196 -16.98 -3.83 7.29
C VAL A 196 -16.25 -3.02 8.36
N LEU A 197 -15.61 -3.72 9.30
CA LEU A 197 -14.81 -3.11 10.36
C LEU A 197 -13.38 -2.83 9.91
N GLN A 198 -12.81 -3.73 9.09
CA GLN A 198 -11.44 -3.60 8.63
C GLN A 198 -11.23 -4.30 7.28
N ALA A 199 -10.52 -3.64 6.37
CA ALA A 199 -9.94 -4.28 5.19
C ALA A 199 -8.41 -4.36 5.31
N LYS A 200 -7.83 -5.51 4.94
CA LYS A 200 -6.38 -5.74 4.87
C LYS A 200 -6.01 -6.53 3.63
N CYS A 201 -4.98 -6.09 2.94
CA CYS A 201 -4.39 -6.75 1.80
C CYS A 201 -3.09 -7.42 2.23
N GLY A 202 -2.95 -8.69 1.88
CA GLY A 202 -1.64 -9.33 1.76
C GLY A 202 -1.04 -9.05 0.39
N PRO A 203 0.10 -9.69 0.06
CA PRO A 203 0.71 -9.56 -1.26
C PRO A 203 -0.27 -9.89 -2.40
N TRP A 204 -1.05 -10.96 -2.23
CA TRP A 204 -1.92 -11.56 -3.25
C TRP A 204 -3.28 -11.99 -2.70
N SER A 205 -3.70 -11.39 -1.58
CA SER A 205 -4.92 -11.78 -0.88
C SER A 205 -5.57 -10.56 -0.22
N THR A 206 -6.85 -10.71 0.11
CA THR A 206 -7.64 -9.71 0.82
C THR A 206 -8.38 -10.35 1.97
N LEU A 207 -8.42 -9.66 3.10
CA LEU A 207 -9.13 -10.04 4.30
C LEU A 207 -10.05 -8.91 4.72
N LEU A 208 -11.33 -9.24 4.90
CA LEU A 208 -12.32 -8.35 5.48
C LEU A 208 -12.72 -8.87 6.86
N ARG A 209 -12.69 -7.98 7.85
CA ARG A 209 -13.29 -8.22 9.16
C ARG A 209 -14.66 -7.57 9.18
N LEU A 210 -15.71 -8.37 9.30
CA LEU A 210 -17.08 -7.90 9.41
C LEU A 210 -17.50 -7.78 10.88
N LYS A 211 -18.48 -6.92 11.14
CA LYS A 211 -19.15 -6.86 12.43
C LYS A 211 -20.10 -8.06 12.54
N ASN A 212 -20.01 -8.81 13.63
CA ASN A 212 -20.97 -9.87 13.95
C ASN A 212 -22.36 -9.31 14.24
#